data_AF-A0A9N9JYK5-F1
#
_entry.id   AF-A0A9N9JYK5-F1
#
_cell.length_a   1.000
_cell.length_b   1.000
_cell.length_c   1.000
_cell.angle_alpha   90.00
_cell.angle_beta   90.00
_cell.angle_gamma   90.00
#
_symmetry.space_group_name_H-M   'P 1'
#
loop_
_entity.id
_entity.type
_entity.pdbx_description
1 polymer ?
#
loop_
_entity_poly.entity_id
_entity_poly.type
_entity_poly.pdbx_seq_one_letter_code
_entity_poly.pdbx_strand_id
1 'polypeptide(L)'
;QSENEAQQIHNNLYIYLLDLDREEPKNITLNLYIPGDDFKQKLAHICGAITQIQKRTHSNGTILELFFKLGQLLETQNWQPSARRELYSYFSPRKARNVWKIAQRTHQLFNIR
;
A
#
# COMPACT_ATOMS: atom_id res chain seq x y z
N GLN A 1 -3.53 -10.65 -24.24
CA GLN A 1 -4.60 -10.45 -23.23
C GLN A 1 -4.09 -9.88 -21.89
N SER A 2 -2.77 -9.88 -21.63
CA SER A 2 -2.14 -9.37 -20.39
C SER A 2 -1.83 -7.86 -20.39
N GLU A 3 -1.81 -7.22 -21.56
CA GLU A 3 -1.49 -5.79 -21.70
C GLU A 3 -2.61 -4.87 -21.18
N ASN A 4 -3.85 -5.35 -21.16
CA ASN A 4 -5.02 -4.53 -20.80
C ASN A 4 -5.13 -4.26 -19.28
N GLU A 5 -4.72 -5.20 -18.43
CA GLU A 5 -4.72 -5.02 -16.97
C GLU A 5 -3.55 -4.14 -16.49
N ALA A 6 -2.39 -4.25 -17.14
CA ALA A 6 -1.24 -3.41 -16.84
C ALA A 6 -1.50 -1.96 -17.26
N GLN A 7 -2.12 -1.75 -18.42
CA GLN A 7 -2.55 -0.43 -18.90
C GLN A 7 -3.64 0.18 -18.01
N GLN A 8 -4.60 -0.62 -17.51
CA GLN A 8 -5.62 -0.15 -16.57
C GLN A 8 -5.04 0.28 -15.22
N ILE A 9 -4.08 -0.46 -14.68
CA ILE A 9 -3.42 -0.06 -13.42
C ILE A 9 -2.52 1.16 -13.65
N HIS A 10 -1.86 1.26 -14.81
CA HIS A 10 -1.08 2.43 -15.20
C HIS A 10 -1.97 3.68 -15.33
N ASN A 11 -3.13 3.56 -15.98
CA ASN A 11 -4.09 4.67 -16.10
C ASN A 11 -4.72 5.05 -14.76
N ASN A 12 -5.02 4.08 -13.89
CA ASN A 12 -5.56 4.37 -12.55
C ASN A 12 -4.53 5.03 -11.63
N LEU A 13 -3.25 4.67 -11.73
CA LEU A 13 -2.18 5.33 -10.98
C LEU A 13 -1.83 6.71 -11.59
N TYR A 14 -1.94 6.86 -12.91
CA TYR A 14 -1.69 8.12 -13.63
C TYR A 14 -2.78 9.17 -13.39
N ILE A 15 -4.07 8.78 -13.39
CA ILE A 15 -5.17 9.67 -12.96
C ILE A 15 -4.98 10.11 -11.51
N TYR A 16 -4.49 9.20 -10.66
CA TYR A 16 -4.23 9.46 -9.24
C TYR A 16 -3.05 10.41 -8.99
N LEU A 17 -2.01 10.36 -9.84
CA LEU A 17 -0.87 11.28 -9.82
C LEU A 17 -1.22 12.65 -10.45
N LEU A 18 -2.11 12.70 -11.44
CA LEU A 18 -2.59 13.96 -12.03
C LEU A 18 -3.55 14.74 -11.12
N ASP A 19 -4.36 14.07 -10.30
CA ASP A 19 -5.13 14.74 -9.24
C ASP A 19 -4.20 15.26 -8.11
N LEU A 20 -3.06 14.59 -7.87
CA LEU A 20 -2.01 15.06 -6.95
C LEU A 20 -1.24 16.29 -7.48
N ASP A 21 -1.21 16.53 -8.80
CA ASP A 21 -0.58 17.71 -9.42
C ASP A 21 -1.52 18.94 -9.48
N ARG A 22 -2.83 18.77 -9.21
CA ARG A 22 -3.82 19.87 -9.21
C ARG A 22 -3.93 20.63 -7.88
N GLU A 23 -3.37 20.08 -6.81
CA GLU A 23 -3.13 20.80 -5.56
C GLU A 23 -1.68 20.55 -5.17
N GLU A 24 -0.88 21.62 -5.01
CA GLU A 24 0.53 21.53 -4.64
C GLU A 24 0.78 20.39 -3.63
N PRO A 25 1.73 19.46 -3.91
CA PRO A 25 2.05 18.38 -3.00
C PRO A 25 2.73 19.01 -1.77
N LYS A 26 1.92 19.47 -0.82
CA LYS A 26 2.37 19.85 0.51
C LYS A 26 3.03 18.61 1.07
N ASN A 27 4.37 18.63 1.11
CA ASN A 27 5.26 17.69 1.78
C ASN A 27 4.49 16.56 2.47
N ILE A 28 4.20 15.48 1.74
CA ILE A 28 3.57 14.30 2.35
C ILE A 28 4.64 13.72 3.28
N THR A 29 4.61 14.19 4.52
CA THR A 29 5.48 13.71 5.59
C THR A 29 4.87 12.39 6.03
N LEU A 30 5.33 11.31 5.41
CA LEU A 30 4.91 9.96 5.76
C LEU A 30 5.36 9.70 7.20
N ASN A 31 4.41 9.58 8.12
CA ASN A 31 4.74 9.27 9.51
C ASN A 31 5.18 7.80 9.58
N LEU A 32 6.48 7.50 9.61
CA LEU A 32 7.01 6.13 9.52
C LEU A 32 6.65 5.20 10.69
N TYR A 33 5.99 5.71 11.74
CA TYR A 33 5.61 4.89 12.88
C TYR A 33 4.48 3.91 12.53
N ILE A 34 4.75 2.62 12.76
CA ILE A 34 3.77 1.55 12.73
C ILE A 34 3.64 1.00 14.16
N PRO A 35 2.49 1.16 14.81
CA PRO A 35 2.25 0.58 16.13
C PRO A 35 2.42 -0.95 16.15
N GLY A 36 3.03 -1.46 17.22
CA GLY A 36 3.23 -2.88 17.48
C GLY A 36 4.70 -3.25 17.67
N ASP A 37 4.95 -4.30 18.45
CA ASP A 37 6.30 -4.72 18.83
C ASP A 37 6.88 -5.73 17.84
N ASP A 38 6.03 -6.63 17.34
CA ASP A 38 6.39 -7.69 16.40
C ASP A 38 5.78 -7.50 15.01
N PHE A 39 6.26 -8.28 14.04
CA PHE A 39 5.80 -8.24 12.66
C PHE A 39 4.27 -8.44 12.54
N LYS A 40 3.69 -9.37 13.30
CA LYS A 40 2.27 -9.70 13.20
C LYS A 40 1.40 -8.58 13.75
N GLN A 41 1.80 -7.94 14.85
CA GLN A 41 1.11 -6.78 15.41
C GLN A 41 1.14 -5.60 14.44
N LYS A 42 2.31 -5.28 13.88
CA LYS A 42 2.47 -4.23 12.87
C LYS A 42 1.64 -4.51 11.62
N LEU A 43 1.65 -5.77 11.16
CA LEU A 43 0.86 -6.20 10.00
C LEU A 43 -0.65 -6.09 10.27
N ALA A 44 -1.11 -6.54 11.45
CA ALA A 44 -2.49 -6.44 11.86
C ALA A 44 -2.97 -4.99 11.89
N HIS A 45 -2.14 -4.08 12.42
CA HIS A 45 -2.44 -2.66 12.49
C HIS A 45 -2.63 -2.05 11.08
N ILE A 46 -1.66 -2.24 10.19
CA ILE A 46 -1.71 -1.69 8.83
C ILE A 46 -2.86 -2.31 8.02
N CYS A 47 -3.04 -3.63 8.07
CA CYS A 47 -4.13 -4.31 7.36
C CYS A 47 -5.50 -3.89 7.89
N GLY A 48 -5.62 -3.67 9.20
CA GLY A 48 -6.81 -3.09 9.82
C GLY A 48 -7.11 -1.69 9.26
N ALA A 49 -6.11 -0.81 9.23
CA ALA A 49 -6.23 0.53 8.67
C ALA A 49 -6.64 0.50 7.18
N ILE A 50 -6.00 -0.34 6.35
CA ILE A 50 -6.34 -0.53 4.93
C ILE A 50 -7.80 -0.98 4.75
N THR A 51 -8.30 -1.85 5.63
CA THR A 51 -9.69 -2.31 5.60
C THR A 51 -10.67 -1.20 5.96
N GLN A 52 -10.26 -0.27 6.81
CA GLN A 52 -11.07 0.89 7.20
C GLN A 52 -11.09 2.02 6.17
N ILE A 53 -10.15 2.05 5.21
CA ILE A 53 -10.15 3.03 4.10
C ILE A 53 -11.48 3.02 3.33
N GLN A 54 -12.09 1.84 3.14
CA GLN A 54 -13.38 1.73 2.43
C GLN A 54 -14.57 2.30 3.21
N LYS A 55 -14.40 2.62 4.50
CA LYS A 55 -15.48 3.07 5.39
C LYS A 55 -15.45 4.57 5.71
N ARG A 56 -14.38 5.29 5.37
CA ARG A 56 -14.27 6.74 5.60
C ARG A 56 -13.59 7.41 4.41
N THR A 57 -13.95 8.64 4.12
CA THR A 57 -13.30 9.53 3.14
C THR A 57 -11.87 9.85 3.59
N HIS A 58 -10.91 8.99 3.24
CA HIS A 58 -9.49 9.23 3.47
C HIS A 58 -8.88 9.97 2.28
N SER A 59 -7.91 10.85 2.55
CA SER A 59 -7.15 11.53 1.49
C SER A 59 -6.25 10.56 0.74
N ASN A 60 -5.96 10.87 -0.53
CA ASN A 60 -5.07 10.07 -1.36
C ASN A 60 -3.69 9.85 -0.72
N GLY A 61 -3.14 10.89 -0.07
CA GLY A 61 -1.88 10.77 0.69
C GLY A 61 -1.93 9.72 1.82
N THR A 62 -3.05 9.62 2.54
CA THR A 62 -3.20 8.64 3.63
C THR A 62 -3.23 7.21 3.12
N ILE A 63 -3.89 7.00 1.97
CA ILE A 63 -3.95 5.69 1.31
C ILE A 63 -2.54 5.28 0.87
N LEU A 64 -1.80 6.20 0.24
CA LEU A 64 -0.41 5.97 -0.16
C LEU A 64 0.49 5.65 1.03
N GLU A 65 0.35 6.39 2.13
CA GLU A 65 1.13 6.15 3.35
C GLU A 65 0.94 4.74 3.90
N LEU A 66 -0.31 4.27 3.96
CA LEU A 66 -0.61 2.93 4.46
C LEU A 66 0.00 1.83 3.57
N PHE A 67 -0.06 1.99 2.24
CA PHE A 67 0.57 1.04 1.33
C PHE A 67 2.10 1.13 1.34
N PHE A 68 2.67 2.32 1.52
CA PHE A 68 4.11 2.49 1.70
C PHE A 68 4.59 1.78 2.97
N LYS A 69 3.94 2.04 4.11
CA LYS A 69 4.21 1.37 5.40
C LYS A 69 4.10 -0.14 5.31
N LEU A 70 3.06 -0.63 4.62
CA LEU A 70 2.91 -2.05 4.38
C LEU A 70 4.10 -2.59 3.59
N GLY A 71 4.53 -1.88 2.56
CA GLY A 71 5.68 -2.29 1.75
C GLY A 71 6.99 -2.31 2.55
N GLN A 72 7.24 -1.32 3.40
CA GLN A 72 8.40 -1.31 4.30
C GLN A 72 8.37 -2.51 5.25
N LEU A 73 7.22 -2.80 5.85
CA LEU A 73 7.06 -3.95 6.74
C LEU A 73 7.30 -5.27 5.99
N LEU A 74 6.81 -5.41 4.77
CA LEU A 74 7.03 -6.61 3.95
C LEU A 74 8.49 -6.73 3.48
N GLU A 75 9.18 -5.61 3.25
CA GLU A 75 10.61 -5.58 2.97
C GLU A 75 11.44 -6.12 4.14
N THR A 76 11.06 -5.82 5.40
CA THR A 76 11.75 -6.43 6.57
C THR A 76 11.65 -7.96 6.59
N GLN A 77 10.67 -8.52 5.90
CA GLN A 77 10.50 -9.97 5.70
C GLN A 77 11.03 -10.42 4.34
N ASN A 78 11.86 -9.62 3.66
CA ASN A 78 12.42 -9.88 2.33
C ASN A 78 11.36 -10.28 1.29
N TRP A 79 10.15 -9.73 1.39
CA TRP A 79 9.03 -10.08 0.49
C TRP A 79 8.77 -11.59 0.40
N GLN A 80 9.04 -12.33 1.47
CA GLN A 80 8.92 -13.79 1.48
C GLN A 80 7.47 -14.25 1.29
N PRO A 81 7.24 -15.41 0.63
CA PRO A 81 5.91 -15.96 0.45
C PRO A 81 5.15 -16.21 1.75
N SER A 82 5.85 -16.46 2.86
CA SER A 82 5.27 -16.58 4.20
C SER A 82 4.58 -15.28 4.63
N ALA A 83 5.26 -14.14 4.52
CA ALA A 83 4.68 -12.82 4.81
C ALA A 83 3.48 -12.49 3.90
N ARG A 84 3.52 -12.96 2.63
CA ARG A 84 2.36 -12.85 1.73
C ARG A 84 1.18 -13.67 2.20
N ARG A 85 1.40 -14.88 2.72
CA ARG A 85 0.33 -15.74 3.26
C ARG A 85 -0.31 -15.12 4.49
N GLU A 86 0.44 -14.40 5.32
CA GLU A 86 -0.11 -13.69 6.49
C GLU A 86 -1.16 -12.64 6.08
N LEU A 87 -1.07 -12.05 4.88
CA LEU A 87 -2.11 -11.16 4.36
C LEU A 87 -3.46 -11.87 4.12
N TYR A 88 -3.47 -13.19 3.91
CA TYR A 88 -4.70 -13.96 3.73
C TYR A 88 -5.53 -14.04 5.01
N SER A 89 -4.93 -13.81 6.18
CA SER A 89 -5.64 -13.69 7.45
C SER A 89 -6.47 -12.40 7.55
N TYR A 90 -6.20 -11.40 6.71
CA TYR A 90 -6.87 -10.09 6.75
C TYR A 90 -7.70 -9.80 5.50
N PHE A 91 -7.36 -10.41 4.36
CA PHE A 91 -8.01 -10.15 3.08
C PHE A 91 -8.31 -11.45 2.34
N SER A 92 -9.35 -11.42 1.50
CA SER A 92 -9.57 -12.52 0.54
C SER A 92 -8.35 -12.71 -0.36
N PRO A 93 -8.09 -13.93 -0.89
CA PRO A 93 -6.90 -14.19 -1.69
C PRO A 93 -6.71 -13.20 -2.85
N ARG A 94 -7.79 -12.86 -3.57
CA ARG A 94 -7.75 -11.85 -4.65
C ARG A 94 -7.33 -10.47 -4.13
N LYS A 95 -7.90 -10.01 -3.02
CA LYS A 95 -7.59 -8.70 -2.43
C LYS A 95 -6.17 -8.66 -1.85
N ALA A 96 -5.72 -9.71 -1.17
CA ALA A 96 -4.35 -9.83 -0.68
C ALA A 96 -3.31 -9.75 -1.82
N ARG A 97 -3.57 -10.38 -2.97
CA ARG A 97 -2.69 -10.25 -4.15
C ARG A 97 -2.59 -8.80 -4.65
N ASN A 98 -3.69 -8.06 -4.64
CA ASN A 98 -3.70 -6.66 -5.05
C ASN A 98 -2.99 -5.77 -4.03
N VAL A 99 -3.29 -5.96 -2.75
CA VAL A 99 -2.63 -5.25 -1.63
C VAL A 99 -1.13 -5.43 -1.68
N TRP A 100 -0.66 -6.67 -1.90
CA TRP A 100 0.77 -6.97 -2.09
C TRP A 100 1.38 -6.18 -3.26
N LYS A 101 0.74 -6.22 -4.43
CA LYS A 101 1.23 -5.52 -5.64
C LYS A 101 1.29 -4.01 -5.44
N ILE A 102 0.27 -3.43 -4.79
CA ILE A 102 0.21 -1.98 -4.53
C ILE A 102 1.28 -1.61 -3.51
N ALA A 103 1.38 -2.33 -2.39
CA ALA A 103 2.41 -2.09 -1.38
C ALA A 103 3.82 -2.15 -1.98
N GLN A 104 4.09 -3.16 -2.82
CA GLN A 104 5.38 -3.30 -3.50
C GLN A 104 5.67 -2.12 -4.43
N ARG A 105 4.69 -1.70 -5.24
CA ARG A 105 4.85 -0.57 -6.17
C ARG A 105 5.01 0.75 -5.43
N THR A 106 4.17 1.03 -4.43
CA THR A 106 4.27 2.23 -3.61
C THR A 106 5.62 2.29 -2.91
N HIS A 107 6.07 1.19 -2.31
CA HIS A 107 7.39 1.09 -1.67
C HIS A 107 8.55 1.40 -2.62
N GLN A 108 8.54 0.78 -3.80
CA GLN A 108 9.55 1.04 -4.84
C GLN A 108 9.54 2.53 -5.26
N LEU A 109 8.37 3.12 -5.50
CA LEU A 109 8.26 4.52 -5.92
C LEU A 109 8.90 5.51 -4.93
N PHE A 110 8.83 5.23 -3.62
CA PHE A 110 9.37 6.11 -2.59
C PHE A 110 10.83 5.81 -2.19
N ASN A 111 11.33 4.60 -2.45
CA ASN A 111 12.72 4.20 -2.12
C ASN A 111 13.68 4.23 -3.32
N ILE A 112 13.25 4.61 -4.53
CA ILE A 112 14.12 4.80 -5.71
C ILE A 112 14.86 6.17 -5.70
N ARG A 113 14.71 6.97 -4.64
CA ARG A 113 15.45 8.23 -4.43
C ARG A 113 16.73 7.99 -3.64
#